data_AF-A0A4R3AB23-F1
#
_entry.id   AF-A0A4R3AB23-F1
#
_cell.length_a   1.000
_cell.length_b   1.000
_cell.length_c   1.000
_cell.angle_alpha   90.00
_cell.angle_beta   90.00
_cell.angle_gamma   90.00
#
_symmetry.space_group_name_H-M   'P 1'
#
loop_
_entity.id
_entity.type
_entity.pdbx_description
1 polymer ?
#
loop_
_entity_poly.entity_id
_entity_poly.type
_entity_poly.pdbx_seq_one_letter_code
_entity_poly.pdbx_strand_id
1 'polypeptide(L)' 'MSVVINNISRHGDLRGLNQYEVRINNDLVIARFSHVRSEGLAACLRKAADAVAAVEKEAA' A
#
# COMPACT_ATOMS: atom_id res chain seq x y z
N MET A 1 9.98 7.39 13.86
CA MET A 1 9.98 6.69 12.56
C MET A 1 8.62 6.06 12.38
N SER A 2 7.93 6.33 11.28
CA SER A 2 6.58 5.83 11.03
C SER A 2 6.52 5.07 9.71
N VAL A 3 5.64 4.08 9.65
CA VAL A 3 5.21 3.48 8.38
C VAL A 3 3.87 4.09 8.03
N VAL A 4 3.77 4.63 6.82
CA VAL A 4 2.55 5.30 6.33
C VAL A 4 2.03 4.55 5.12
N ILE A 5 0.75 4.17 5.15
CA ILE A 5 0.04 3.61 3.99
C ILE A 5 -0.89 4.69 3.48
N ASN A 6 -0.58 5.24 2.30
CA ASN A 6 -1.32 6.35 1.72
C ASN A 6 -2.09 5.90 0.48
N ASN A 7 -3.37 6.25 0.40
CA ASN A 7 -4.17 6.07 -0.83
C ASN A 7 -3.82 7.19 -1.80
N ILE A 8 -3.41 6.84 -3.03
CA ILE A 8 -3.06 7.79 -4.10
C ILE A 8 -4.08 7.81 -5.24
N SER A 9 -5.16 7.03 -5.15
CA SER A 9 -6.26 7.08 -6.11
C SER A 9 -6.98 8.42 -6.04
N ARG A 10 -7.31 8.96 -7.22
CA ARG A 10 -8.03 10.25 -7.38
C ARG A 10 -9.56 10.11 -7.33
N HIS A 11 -10.06 8.90 -7.07
CA HIS A 11 -11.49 8.60 -6.98
C HIS A 11 -11.83 8.02 -5.60
N GLY A 12 -12.86 8.55 -4.95
CA GLY A 12 -13.30 8.17 -3.60
C GLY A 12 -14.25 6.98 -3.58
N ASP A 13 -14.09 6.02 -4.49
CA ASP A 13 -14.98 4.87 -4.50
C ASP A 13 -14.63 3.89 -3.35
N LEU A 14 -15.66 3.23 -2.83
CA LEU A 14 -15.51 2.23 -1.76
C LEU A 14 -15.37 0.81 -2.29
N ARG A 15 -15.64 0.60 -3.59
CA ARG A 15 -15.80 -0.72 -4.22
C ARG A 15 -14.84 -0.99 -5.36
N GLY A 16 -14.17 0.03 -5.87
CA GLY A 16 -13.19 -0.10 -6.92
C GLY A 16 -11.78 -0.26 -6.39
N LEU A 17 -10.92 -0.55 -7.35
CA LEU A 17 -9.52 -0.80 -7.10
C LEU A 17 -8.82 0.51 -6.79
N ASN A 18 -8.35 0.66 -5.56
CA ASN A 18 -7.58 1.81 -5.14
C ASN A 18 -6.09 1.47 -5.13
N GLN A 19 -5.26 2.45 -5.47
CA GLN A 19 -3.82 2.33 -5.46
C GLN A 19 -3.26 2.98 -4.20
N TYR A 20 -2.35 2.28 -3.54
CA TYR A 20 -1.73 2.69 -2.30
C TYR A 20 -0.22 2.68 -2.41
N GLU A 21 0.42 3.52 -1.60
CA GLU A 21 1.86 3.56 -1.40
C GLU A 21 2.19 3.26 0.05
N VAL A 22 3.23 2.46 0.27
CA VAL A 22 3.86 2.28 1.57
C VAL A 22 5.05 3.22 1.63
N ARG A 23 5.14 3.99 2.71
CA ARG A 23 6.19 4.98 2.94
C ARG A 23 6.87 4.79 4.28
N ILE A 24 8.15 5.13 4.34
CA ILE A 24 8.89 5.34 5.59
C ILE A 24 8.96 6.85 5.83
N ASN A 25 8.42 7.27 6.98
CA ASN A 25 8.12 8.68 7.25
C ASN A 25 7.24 9.25 6.12
N ASN A 26 7.47 10.49 5.67
CA ASN A 26 6.65 11.11 4.62
C ASN A 26 7.25 11.05 3.21
N ASP A 27 8.55 10.84 3.09
CA ASP A 27 9.27 11.19 1.87
C ASP A 27 9.68 9.98 1.03
N LEU A 28 9.90 8.82 1.66
CA LEU A 28 10.41 7.64 0.99
C LEU A 28 9.29 6.65 0.69
N VAL A 29 8.91 6.51 -0.59
CA VAL A 29 8.04 5.44 -1.07
C VAL A 29 8.87 4.16 -1.23
N ILE A 30 8.49 3.10 -0.51
CA ILE A 30 9.20 1.81 -0.53
C ILE A 30 8.46 0.73 -1.31
N ALA A 31 7.13 0.82 -1.43
CA ALA A 31 6.33 -0.12 -2.19
C ALA A 31 5.02 0.51 -2.65
N ARG A 32 4.43 -0.09 -3.69
CA ARG A 32 3.09 0.26 -4.18
C ARG A 32 2.25 -1.00 -4.29
N PHE A 33 0.96 -0.89 -3.96
CA PHE A 33 0.03 -2.01 -4.07
C PHE A 33 -1.38 -1.53 -4.38
N SER A 34 -2.24 -2.46 -4.79
CA SER A 34 -3.65 -2.19 -5.08
C SER A 34 -4.54 -2.91 -4.09
N HIS A 35 -5.60 -2.25 -3.63
CA HIS A 35 -6.55 -2.80 -2.66
C HIS A 35 -7.94 -2.21 -2.85
N VAL A 36 -8.98 -3.02 -2.65
CA VAL A 36 -10.37 -2.55 -2.66
C VAL A 36 -10.80 -2.31 -1.22
N ARG A 37 -11.25 -1.09 -0.90
CA ARG A 37 -11.52 -0.70 0.50
C ARG A 37 -12.57 -1.58 1.20
N SER A 38 -13.52 -2.15 0.46
CA SER A 38 -14.51 -3.08 1.00
C SER A 38 -13.94 -4.43 1.44
N GLU A 39 -12.71 -4.80 1.04
CA GLU A 39 -12.02 -6.00 1.55
C GLU A 39 -11.54 -5.83 3.00
N GLY A 40 -11.54 -4.60 3.52
CA GLY A 40 -11.22 -4.28 4.91
C GLY A 40 -9.74 -4.03 5.20
N LEU A 41 -9.48 -3.37 6.33
CA LEU A 41 -8.15 -2.88 6.71
C LEU A 41 -7.12 -4.00 6.88
N ALA A 42 -7.51 -5.16 7.42
CA ALA A 42 -6.58 -6.28 7.61
C ALA A 42 -6.04 -6.80 6.27
N ALA A 43 -6.89 -6.87 5.24
CA ALA A 43 -6.47 -7.25 3.89
C ALA A 43 -5.54 -6.19 3.27
N CYS A 44 -5.80 -4.90 3.53
CA CYS A 44 -4.92 -3.80 3.11
C CYS A 44 -3.50 -3.98 3.68
N LEU A 45 -3.38 -4.21 4.99
CA LEU A 45 -2.10 -4.38 5.67
C LEU A 45 -1.34 -5.60 5.16
N ARG A 46 -2.04 -6.70 4.86
CA ARG A 46 -1.42 -7.90 4.30
C ARG A 46 -0.84 -7.64 2.91
N LYS A 47 -1.63 -7.03 2.02
CA LYS A 47 -1.17 -6.64 0.67
C LYS A 47 0.02 -5.66 0.73
N ALA A 48 0.02 -4.75 1.70
CA ALA A 48 1.14 -3.83 1.93
C ALA A 48 2.41 -4.60 2.32
N ALA A 49 2.31 -5.56 3.26
CA ALA A 49 3.44 -6.40 3.67
C ALA A 49 3.98 -7.25 2.51
N ASP A 50 3.09 -7.87 1.73
CA ASP A 50 3.46 -8.67 0.56
C ASP A 50 4.21 -7.83 -0.49
N ALA A 51 3.76 -6.60 -0.72
CA ALA A 51 4.41 -5.68 -1.67
C ALA A 51 5.81 -5.26 -1.22
N VAL A 52 6.01 -4.99 0.08
CA VAL A 52 7.34 -4.68 0.63
C VAL A 52 8.27 -5.88 0.48
N ALA A 53 7.81 -7.08 0.84
CA ALA A 53 8.61 -8.31 0.73
C ALA A 53 8.99 -8.65 -0.72
N ALA A 54 8.14 -8.31 -1.70
CA ALA A 54 8.46 -8.49 -3.12
C ALA A 54 9.61 -7.58 -3.57
N VAL A 55 9.58 -6.30 -3.17
CA VAL A 55 10.65 -5.33 -3.49
C VAL A 55 11.98 -5.73 -2.85
N GLU A 56 11.96 -6.21 -1.60
CA GLU A 56 13.18 -6.69 -0.93
C GLU A 56 13.82 -7.88 -1.64
N LYS A 57 13.01 -8.80 -2.20
CA LYS A 57 13.52 -9.93 -2.98
C LYS A 57 14.11 -9.51 -4.32
N GLU A 58 13.61 -8.46 -4.95
CA GLU A 58 14.15 -7.93 -6.21
C GLU A 58 15.46 -7.15 -6.02
N ALA A 59 15.70 -6.65 -4.80
CA ALA A 59 16.90 -5.90 -4.45
C ALA A 59 18.07 -6.78 -3.93
N ALA A 60 17.85 -8.07 -3.73
CA ALA A 60 18.82 -9.05 -3.22
C ALA A 60 19.45 -9.90 -4.33
#